data_AF-A0A960TXG8-F1
#
_entry.id   AF-A0A960TXG8-F1
#
_cell.length_a   1.000
_cell.length_b   1.000
_cell.length_c   1.000
_cell.angle_alpha   90.00
_cell.angle_beta   90.00
_cell.angle_gamma   90.00
#
_symmetry.space_group_name_H-M   'P 1'
#
loop_
_entity.id
_entity.type
_entity.pdbx_description
1 polymer ?
#
loop_
_entity_poly.entity_id
_entity_poly.type
_entity_poly.pdbx_seq_one_letter_code
_entity_poly.pdbx_strand_id
1 'polypeptide(L)'
;MNLVRSRLTVLATLPLFLLAAGCSERDPSDLPQARAPIDPVVYDDGQGGNSALLQGDVYFQPFSGTYIEALVPVTDQAYESAQSLQVTVPGLNSPLGAYAGGVLTAVGVRDFADFNALTFYARSSQNSTLNEVGYGNDNTGTSVYTAGRSNVPLTTDWTFVVVPIPDSSKLIAERGLFMFAEGWESSAGHKIWFDSIRFANLGNITNPRPSMPTVDKEYFVGASVSLAGTSTTYDIDGADVTVNHMPGYFDYSVSDPSVAEVTDGAVHVIGVGETTVT
;
A
#
# COMPACT_ATOMS: atom_id res chain seq x y z
N MET A 1 -44.49 -49.77 -66.32
CA MET A 1 -43.75 -49.98 -65.05
C MET A 1 -43.68 -48.66 -64.32
N ASN A 2 -44.12 -48.67 -63.05
CA ASN A 2 -44.04 -47.64 -62.00
C ASN A 2 -44.87 -46.36 -62.24
N LEU A 3 -46.07 -46.23 -61.65
CA LEU A 3 -46.35 -45.87 -60.24
C LEU A 3 -45.56 -44.65 -59.77
N VAL A 4 -46.09 -43.59 -59.14
CA VAL A 4 -47.43 -43.05 -58.89
C VAL A 4 -47.18 -41.90 -57.91
N ARG A 5 -47.80 -40.73 -58.12
CA ARG A 5 -48.19 -39.73 -57.09
C ARG A 5 -47.04 -39.05 -56.30
N SER A 6 -47.18 -37.90 -55.66
CA SER A 6 -48.25 -36.91 -55.50
C SER A 6 -47.70 -35.80 -54.60
N ARG A 7 -47.88 -34.55 -55.06
CA ARG A 7 -48.38 -33.38 -54.30
C ARG A 7 -47.62 -32.77 -53.11
N LEU A 8 -47.78 -31.45 -53.14
CA LEU A 8 -47.90 -30.49 -52.03
C LEU A 8 -46.61 -30.14 -51.29
N THR A 9 -45.93 -29.13 -51.83
CA THR A 9 -45.10 -28.19 -51.08
C THR A 9 -45.99 -27.41 -50.12
N VAL A 10 -46.02 -27.83 -48.85
CA VAL A 10 -46.49 -27.00 -47.74
C VAL A 10 -45.27 -26.32 -47.13
N LEU A 11 -45.28 -25.00 -47.18
CA LEU A 11 -44.28 -24.12 -46.58
C LEU A 11 -44.41 -24.23 -45.06
N ALA A 12 -43.48 -24.93 -44.40
CA ALA A 12 -43.39 -24.97 -42.94
C ALA A 12 -42.54 -23.79 -42.45
N THR A 13 -43.20 -22.74 -41.97
CA THR A 13 -42.56 -21.66 -41.20
C THR A 13 -42.08 -22.22 -39.87
N LEU A 14 -40.76 -22.28 -39.67
CA LEU A 14 -40.12 -22.65 -38.42
C LEU A 14 -40.18 -21.43 -37.47
N PRO A 15 -40.83 -21.50 -36.28
CA PRO A 15 -40.73 -20.44 -35.31
C PRO A 15 -39.36 -20.56 -34.63
N LEU A 16 -38.46 -19.60 -34.90
CA LEU A 16 -37.22 -19.41 -34.16
C LEU A 16 -37.56 -18.79 -32.80
N PHE A 17 -37.98 -19.62 -31.86
CA PHE A 17 -38.13 -19.26 -30.44
C PHE A 17 -37.40 -20.33 -29.61
N LEU A 18 -36.66 -19.87 -28.60
CA LEU A 18 -35.84 -20.60 -27.61
C LEU A 18 -34.33 -20.63 -27.85
N LEU A 19 -33.68 -19.47 -27.66
CA LEU A 19 -32.33 -19.39 -27.09
C LEU A 19 -32.24 -18.29 -25.99
N ALA A 20 -33.34 -18.02 -25.27
CA ALA A 20 -33.32 -17.14 -24.09
C ALA A 20 -33.08 -17.90 -22.77
N ALA A 21 -32.66 -19.17 -22.81
CA ALA A 21 -32.34 -19.97 -21.62
C ALA A 21 -30.89 -19.75 -21.12
N GLY A 22 -30.39 -18.52 -21.25
CA GLY A 22 -29.04 -18.15 -20.83
C GLY A 22 -28.95 -16.90 -19.95
N CYS A 23 -30.07 -16.21 -19.70
CA CYS A 23 -30.12 -15.21 -18.65
C CYS A 23 -30.08 -15.96 -17.32
N SER A 24 -28.88 -16.18 -16.80
CA SER A 24 -28.63 -16.71 -15.47
C SER A 24 -29.55 -16.00 -14.47
N GLU A 25 -30.35 -16.76 -13.72
CA GLU A 25 -31.10 -16.29 -12.53
C GLU A 25 -30.14 -15.95 -11.37
N ARG A 26 -28.89 -15.58 -11.66
CA ARG A 26 -27.95 -15.16 -10.62
C ARG A 26 -28.46 -13.86 -10.05
N ASP A 27 -28.81 -13.90 -8.76
CA ASP A 27 -29.05 -12.70 -8.00
C ASP A 27 -27.77 -11.86 -7.97
N PRO A 28 -27.78 -10.62 -8.49
CA PRO A 28 -26.63 -9.73 -8.38
C PRO A 28 -26.20 -9.46 -6.94
N SER A 29 -27.08 -9.64 -5.94
CA SER A 29 -26.71 -9.51 -4.53
C SER A 29 -25.86 -10.67 -4.01
N ASP A 30 -25.86 -11.81 -4.70
CA ASP A 30 -25.06 -12.99 -4.35
C ASP A 30 -23.69 -13.01 -5.05
N LEU A 31 -23.39 -11.96 -5.83
CA LEU A 31 -22.07 -11.80 -6.44
C LEU A 31 -21.07 -11.31 -5.39
N PRO A 32 -19.88 -11.93 -5.29
CA PRO A 32 -18.83 -11.39 -4.43
C PRO A 32 -18.44 -9.99 -4.91
N GLN A 33 -18.16 -9.10 -3.96
CA GLN A 33 -17.66 -7.77 -4.28
C GLN A 33 -16.43 -7.89 -5.20
N ALA A 34 -16.45 -7.14 -6.30
CA ALA A 34 -15.32 -7.09 -7.21
C ALA A 34 -14.10 -6.51 -6.47
N ARG A 35 -12.99 -7.24 -6.47
CA ARG A 35 -11.72 -6.77 -5.93
C ARG A 35 -11.07 -5.78 -6.89
N ALA A 36 -10.31 -4.83 -6.35
CA ALA A 36 -9.43 -4.01 -7.17
C ALA A 36 -8.37 -4.89 -7.88
N PRO A 37 -7.74 -4.41 -8.96
CA PRO A 37 -6.66 -5.14 -9.62
C PRO A 37 -5.55 -5.52 -8.62
N ILE A 38 -5.12 -6.78 -8.68
CA ILE A 38 -3.98 -7.27 -7.91
C ILE A 38 -2.74 -7.10 -8.77
N ASP A 39 -1.90 -6.13 -8.44
CA ASP A 39 -0.59 -5.93 -9.05
C ASP A 39 0.45 -5.62 -7.96
N PRO A 40 1.25 -6.62 -7.52
CA PRO A 40 2.23 -6.44 -6.47
C PRO A 40 3.42 -5.57 -6.87
N VAL A 41 3.66 -5.36 -8.18
CA VAL A 41 4.89 -4.71 -8.65
C VAL A 41 4.72 -3.20 -8.58
N VAL A 42 5.55 -2.54 -7.77
CA VAL A 42 5.60 -1.08 -7.68
C VAL A 42 6.66 -0.53 -8.63
N TYR A 43 7.84 -1.16 -8.63
CA TYR A 43 8.94 -0.85 -9.53
C TYR A 43 9.77 -2.10 -9.81
N ASP A 44 9.99 -2.41 -11.08
CA ASP A 44 10.85 -3.49 -11.56
C ASP A 44 11.49 -3.08 -12.89
N ASP A 45 12.58 -3.73 -13.29
CA ASP A 45 13.38 -3.36 -14.47
C ASP A 45 12.72 -3.70 -15.81
N GLY A 46 11.65 -4.51 -15.78
CA GLY A 46 10.73 -4.73 -16.86
C GLY A 46 11.32 -5.55 -18.02
N GLN A 47 11.14 -6.86 -17.96
CA GLN A 47 10.71 -7.61 -19.15
C GLN A 47 9.29 -7.14 -19.54
N GLY A 48 9.20 -5.94 -20.13
CA GLY A 48 7.92 -5.30 -20.44
C GLY A 48 7.97 -3.90 -21.06
N GLY A 49 9.14 -3.24 -21.11
CA GLY A 49 9.31 -1.99 -21.87
C GLY A 49 8.75 -0.71 -21.22
N ASN A 50 8.28 -0.78 -19.97
CA ASN A 50 7.80 0.36 -19.18
C ASN A 50 8.84 0.82 -18.15
N SER A 51 10.05 1.09 -18.64
CA SER A 51 11.09 1.82 -17.93
C SER A 51 10.81 3.32 -18.01
N ALA A 52 10.04 3.83 -17.04
CA ALA A 52 10.09 5.21 -16.56
C ALA A 52 9.03 5.38 -15.47
N LEU A 53 9.35 6.17 -14.44
CA LEU A 53 8.43 6.75 -13.45
C LEU A 53 7.22 7.53 -14.04
N LEU A 54 7.04 7.48 -15.37
CA LEU A 54 6.05 8.19 -16.18
C LEU A 54 5.45 7.33 -17.33
N GLN A 55 5.78 6.03 -17.45
CA GLN A 55 5.29 5.15 -18.53
C GLN A 55 4.51 3.91 -18.04
N GLY A 56 3.85 4.02 -16.88
CA GLY A 56 2.96 2.99 -16.34
C GLY A 56 1.76 3.60 -15.63
N ASP A 57 1.08 2.78 -14.82
CA ASP A 57 0.02 3.24 -13.92
C ASP A 57 0.56 3.76 -12.58
N VAL A 58 1.88 3.85 -12.40
CA VAL A 58 2.54 4.37 -11.19
C VAL A 58 3.30 5.65 -11.51
N TYR A 59 3.11 6.69 -10.69
CA TYR A 59 3.77 7.99 -10.83
C TYR A 59 4.27 8.51 -9.48
N PHE A 60 5.34 9.31 -9.49
CA PHE A 60 5.90 9.89 -8.27
C PHE A 60 5.17 11.17 -7.86
N GLN A 61 4.80 11.26 -6.59
CA GLN A 61 4.26 12.45 -5.95
C GLN A 61 5.22 12.96 -4.87
N PRO A 62 5.95 14.07 -5.10
CA PRO A 62 6.85 14.62 -4.10
C PRO A 62 6.05 15.21 -2.93
N PHE A 63 6.56 15.02 -1.71
CA PHE A 63 6.05 15.73 -0.54
C PHE A 63 6.43 17.21 -0.57
N SER A 64 5.68 18.02 0.18
CA SER A 64 5.90 19.47 0.25
C SER A 64 7.33 19.80 0.69
N GLY A 65 8.08 20.48 -0.17
CA GLY A 65 9.49 20.85 0.08
C GLY A 65 10.52 19.89 -0.51
N THR A 66 10.09 18.79 -1.14
CA THR A 66 10.95 17.93 -1.95
C THR A 66 11.15 18.53 -3.34
N TYR A 67 12.38 18.48 -3.84
CA TYR A 67 12.68 18.83 -5.23
C TYR A 67 11.93 17.90 -6.20
N ILE A 68 11.28 18.46 -7.22
CA ILE A 68 10.38 17.70 -8.10
C ILE A 68 11.07 16.56 -8.86
N GLU A 69 12.37 16.69 -9.14
CA GLU A 69 13.19 15.64 -9.78
C GLU A 69 14.09 14.93 -8.76
N ALA A 70 13.72 14.92 -7.48
CA ALA A 70 14.51 14.22 -6.45
C ALA A 70 14.64 12.72 -6.74
N LEU A 71 13.65 12.10 -7.40
CA LEU A 71 13.62 10.68 -7.76
C LEU A 71 13.75 10.52 -9.28
N VAL A 72 14.74 9.76 -9.74
CA VAL A 72 14.98 9.49 -11.17
C VAL A 72 15.40 8.02 -11.39
N PRO A 73 15.00 7.38 -12.49
CA PRO A 73 15.56 6.09 -12.87
C PRO A 73 17.02 6.25 -13.32
N VAL A 74 17.87 5.28 -12.99
CA VAL A 74 19.29 5.24 -13.38
C VAL A 74 19.70 3.82 -13.78
N THR A 75 20.69 3.71 -14.67
CA THR A 75 21.18 2.41 -15.21
C THR A 75 22.61 2.07 -14.77
N ASP A 76 23.29 2.96 -14.06
CA ASP A 76 24.67 2.79 -13.61
C ASP A 76 24.80 2.15 -12.22
N GLN A 77 23.70 2.12 -11.47
CA GLN A 77 23.57 1.46 -10.17
C GLN A 77 22.25 0.68 -10.16
N ALA A 78 22.30 -0.64 -10.03
CA ALA A 78 21.12 -1.51 -10.01
C ALA A 78 21.43 -2.81 -9.23
N TYR A 79 20.40 -3.47 -8.70
CA TYR A 79 20.52 -4.76 -8.01
C TYR A 79 20.02 -5.88 -8.93
N GLU A 80 20.94 -6.62 -9.53
CA GLU A 80 20.62 -7.76 -10.42
C GLU A 80 19.59 -7.43 -11.53
N SER A 81 19.51 -6.15 -11.90
CA SER A 81 18.50 -5.58 -12.78
C SER A 81 19.14 -4.59 -13.76
N ALA A 82 18.39 -4.15 -14.78
CA ALA A 82 18.87 -3.17 -15.76
C ALA A 82 18.87 -1.70 -15.25
N GLN A 83 18.07 -1.39 -14.21
CA GLN A 83 17.87 -0.03 -13.72
C GLN A 83 17.32 -0.01 -12.29
N SER A 84 17.68 1.01 -11.52
CA SER A 84 17.09 1.29 -10.21
C SER A 84 16.56 2.71 -10.12
N LEU A 85 15.84 3.02 -9.05
CA LEU A 85 15.43 4.38 -8.72
C LEU A 85 16.47 5.03 -7.83
N GLN A 86 17.05 6.15 -8.27
CA GLN A 86 17.94 6.98 -7.47
C GLN A 86 17.17 8.16 -6.89
N VAL A 87 17.32 8.38 -5.58
CA VAL A 87 16.92 9.62 -4.91
C VAL A 87 18.16 10.48 -4.66
N THR A 88 18.06 11.77 -4.97
CA THR A 88 19.04 12.79 -4.58
C THR A 88 18.58 13.47 -3.31
N VAL A 89 19.26 13.18 -2.19
CA VAL A 89 19.00 13.79 -0.88
C VAL A 89 19.77 15.11 -0.79
N PRO A 90 19.09 16.27 -0.69
CA PRO A 90 19.74 17.57 -0.61
C PRO A 90 20.64 17.69 0.62
N GLY A 91 21.79 18.36 0.51
CA GLY A 91 22.63 18.69 1.65
C GLY A 91 22.10 19.85 2.50
N LEU A 92 22.79 20.12 3.61
CA LEU A 92 22.49 21.25 4.49
C LEU A 92 22.46 22.57 3.72
N ASN A 93 21.38 23.36 3.89
CA ASN A 93 21.15 24.64 3.21
C ASN A 93 21.10 24.55 1.67
N SER A 94 20.84 23.36 1.12
CA SER A 94 20.67 23.19 -0.33
C SER A 94 19.44 23.97 -0.83
N PRO A 95 19.53 24.64 -1.99
CA PRO A 95 18.36 25.27 -2.63
C PRO A 95 17.33 24.23 -3.11
N LEU A 96 17.69 22.94 -3.15
CA LEU A 96 16.79 21.85 -3.52
C LEU A 96 15.88 21.38 -2.37
N GLY A 97 15.97 22.02 -1.20
CA GLY A 97 15.16 21.71 -0.04
C GLY A 97 15.98 21.07 1.08
N ALA A 98 15.27 20.72 2.15
CA ALA A 98 15.87 20.15 3.37
C ALA A 98 15.89 18.61 3.39
N TYR A 99 15.16 17.98 2.46
CA TYR A 99 14.99 16.54 2.43
C TYR A 99 14.51 16.12 1.04
N ALA A 100 14.51 14.83 0.77
CA ALA A 100 13.82 14.24 -0.37
C ALA A 100 12.82 13.19 0.12
N GLY A 101 11.57 13.31 -0.29
CA GLY A 101 10.53 12.36 0.05
C GLY A 101 9.29 12.47 -0.83
N GLY A 102 8.51 11.41 -0.85
CA GLY A 102 7.28 11.35 -1.62
C GLY A 102 6.76 9.93 -1.71
N VAL A 103 5.82 9.74 -2.63
CA VAL A 103 5.13 8.46 -2.81
C VAL A 103 5.10 8.06 -4.29
N LEU A 104 5.48 6.83 -4.60
CA LEU A 104 5.04 6.16 -5.82
C LEU A 104 3.57 5.79 -5.69
N THR A 105 2.73 6.44 -6.49
CA THR A 105 1.28 6.35 -6.40
C THR A 105 0.71 5.71 -7.66
N ALA A 106 -0.26 4.81 -7.48
CA ALA A 106 -1.02 4.25 -8.59
C ALA A 106 -2.11 5.22 -9.11
N VAL A 107 -2.36 5.19 -10.41
CA VAL A 107 -3.47 5.93 -11.06
C VAL A 107 -4.81 5.39 -10.58
N GLY A 108 -4.95 4.06 -10.53
CA GLY A 108 -6.10 3.36 -9.95
C GLY A 108 -5.78 2.76 -8.58
N VAL A 109 -6.78 2.22 -7.90
CA VAL A 109 -6.59 1.44 -6.67
C VAL A 109 -6.08 0.03 -6.99
N ARG A 110 -5.29 -0.54 -6.08
CA ARG A 110 -4.82 -1.93 -6.12
C ARG A 110 -5.22 -2.67 -4.85
N ASP A 111 -5.40 -3.98 -4.98
CA ASP A 111 -5.72 -4.85 -3.86
C ASP A 111 -4.47 -5.62 -3.39
N PHE A 112 -4.13 -5.45 -2.12
CA PHE A 112 -2.99 -6.09 -1.46
C PHE A 112 -3.39 -7.02 -0.30
N ALA A 113 -4.67 -7.40 -0.20
CA ALA A 113 -5.15 -8.22 0.91
C ALA A 113 -4.46 -9.60 1.03
N ASP A 114 -3.90 -10.09 -0.07
CA ASP A 114 -3.22 -11.38 -0.13
C ASP A 114 -1.71 -11.32 0.15
N PHE A 115 -1.14 -10.16 0.51
CA PHE A 115 0.30 -10.01 0.80
C PHE A 115 0.56 -9.73 2.28
N ASN A 116 1.76 -10.04 2.78
CA ASN A 116 2.13 -9.76 4.17
C ASN A 116 3.32 -8.81 4.34
N ALA A 117 3.93 -8.34 3.24
CA ALA A 117 5.01 -7.35 3.28
C ALA A 117 5.11 -6.53 1.99
N LEU A 118 5.58 -5.30 2.14
CA LEU A 118 6.30 -4.57 1.10
C LEU A 118 7.79 -4.94 1.19
N THR A 119 8.41 -5.24 0.05
CA THR A 119 9.81 -5.66 -0.07
C THR A 119 10.52 -4.89 -1.16
N PHE A 120 11.81 -4.62 -0.95
CA PHE A 120 12.66 -3.91 -1.90
C PHE A 120 14.14 -4.09 -1.54
N TYR A 121 15.02 -3.80 -2.48
CA TYR A 121 16.43 -3.60 -2.22
C TYR A 121 16.72 -2.12 -2.06
N ALA A 122 17.57 -1.77 -1.10
CA ALA A 122 18.02 -0.41 -0.88
C ALA A 122 19.53 -0.33 -0.65
N ARG A 123 20.14 0.77 -1.10
CA ARG A 123 21.52 1.14 -0.77
C ARG A 123 21.67 2.65 -0.70
N SER A 124 22.80 3.11 -0.17
CA SER A 124 23.17 4.52 -0.09
C SER A 124 24.57 4.77 -0.63
N SER A 125 24.90 6.02 -0.93
CA SER A 125 26.22 6.40 -1.45
C SER A 125 27.27 6.49 -0.34
N GLN A 126 26.81 6.42 0.91
CA GLN A 126 27.56 6.41 2.14
C GLN A 126 26.74 5.62 3.18
N ASN A 127 27.26 5.41 4.38
CA ASN A 127 26.41 4.91 5.46
C ASN A 127 25.40 6.01 5.82
N SER A 128 24.11 5.68 5.81
CA SER A 128 23.01 6.60 6.16
C SER A 128 21.87 5.86 6.85
N THR A 129 20.90 6.60 7.36
CA THR A 129 19.74 6.09 8.06
C THR A 129 18.47 6.63 7.41
N LEU A 130 17.89 5.84 6.52
CA LEU A 130 16.63 6.19 5.84
C LEU A 130 15.55 6.48 6.89
N ASN A 131 15.14 7.74 6.98
CA ASN A 131 14.31 8.24 8.08
C ASN A 131 12.94 7.56 8.06
N GLU A 132 12.34 7.41 6.88
CA GLU A 132 11.03 6.78 6.73
C GLU A 132 10.89 6.02 5.40
N VAL A 133 10.27 4.85 5.44
CA VAL A 133 9.87 4.08 4.26
C VAL A 133 8.63 3.24 4.55
N GLY A 134 7.70 3.16 3.61
CA GLY A 134 6.43 2.48 3.84
C GLY A 134 5.49 2.49 2.65
N TYR A 135 4.20 2.37 2.93
CA TYR A 135 3.10 2.35 1.97
C TYR A 135 1.82 2.88 2.63
N GLY A 136 0.71 2.92 1.89
CA GLY A 136 -0.59 3.31 2.42
C GLY A 136 -0.79 4.83 2.57
N ASN A 137 0.06 5.63 1.93
CA ASN A 137 -0.08 7.08 1.83
C ASN A 137 -0.12 7.46 0.36
N ASP A 138 -1.25 7.96 -0.14
CA ASP A 138 -1.40 8.35 -1.56
C ASP A 138 -1.23 9.86 -1.79
N ASN A 139 -0.74 10.57 -0.77
CA ASN A 139 -0.47 12.01 -0.75
C ASN A 139 -1.71 12.90 -0.97
N THR A 140 -2.90 12.38 -0.67
CA THR A 140 -4.16 13.14 -0.75
C THR A 140 -4.57 13.80 0.58
N GLY A 141 -3.97 13.37 1.68
CA GLY A 141 -4.36 13.75 3.04
C GLY A 141 -5.56 12.98 3.59
N THR A 142 -6.08 11.98 2.87
CA THR A 142 -7.21 11.15 3.31
C THR A 142 -6.85 9.68 3.54
N SER A 143 -5.56 9.33 3.48
CA SER A 143 -5.12 7.95 3.71
C SER A 143 -5.38 7.54 5.17
N VAL A 144 -5.83 6.30 5.37
CA VAL A 144 -6.19 5.75 6.70
C VAL A 144 -5.37 4.51 7.08
N TYR A 145 -4.54 4.01 6.15
CA TYR A 145 -3.76 2.78 6.30
C TYR A 145 -2.26 3.00 6.04
N THR A 146 -1.75 4.21 6.26
CA THR A 146 -0.30 4.48 6.16
C THR A 146 0.44 3.62 7.18
N ALA A 147 1.48 2.92 6.73
CA ALA A 147 2.33 2.07 7.54
C ALA A 147 3.77 2.08 7.01
N GLY A 148 4.75 2.02 7.91
CA GLY A 148 6.15 2.08 7.52
C GLY A 148 7.14 1.81 8.64
N ARG A 149 8.40 1.67 8.24
CA ARG A 149 9.56 1.59 9.12
C ARG A 149 10.23 2.96 9.20
N SER A 150 10.75 3.26 10.38
CA SER A 150 11.59 4.44 10.59
C SER A 150 13.03 4.02 10.85
N ASN A 151 13.97 4.90 10.53
CA ASN A 151 15.40 4.75 10.80
C ASN A 151 15.99 3.44 10.24
N VAL A 152 15.76 3.15 8.96
CA VAL A 152 16.30 1.95 8.30
C VAL A 152 17.78 2.20 7.96
N PRO A 153 18.74 1.47 8.57
CA PRO A 153 20.15 1.67 8.26
C PRO A 153 20.46 1.19 6.85
N LEU A 154 21.17 2.03 6.09
CA LEU A 154 21.65 1.74 4.75
C LEU A 154 23.18 1.84 4.71
N THR A 155 23.78 1.03 3.85
CA THR A 155 25.21 1.06 3.57
C THR A 155 25.46 1.25 2.09
N THR A 156 26.72 1.20 1.67
CA THR A 156 27.08 1.15 0.26
C THR A 156 26.73 -0.17 -0.41
N ASP A 157 26.36 -1.19 0.34
CA ASP A 157 25.91 -2.47 -0.19
C ASP A 157 24.39 -2.51 -0.30
N TRP A 158 23.89 -3.27 -1.28
CA TRP A 158 22.46 -3.52 -1.40
C TRP A 158 21.97 -4.39 -0.24
N THR A 159 20.93 -3.90 0.43
CA THR A 159 20.27 -4.57 1.54
C THR A 159 18.83 -4.88 1.16
N PHE A 160 18.40 -6.13 1.39
CA PHE A 160 17.01 -6.51 1.27
C PHE A 160 16.23 -5.98 2.48
N VAL A 161 15.18 -5.19 2.22
CA VAL A 161 14.37 -4.54 3.25
C VAL A 161 12.95 -5.09 3.18
N VAL A 162 12.42 -5.42 4.35
CA VAL A 162 11.04 -5.88 4.56
C VAL A 162 10.30 -4.87 5.42
N VAL A 163 9.12 -4.45 4.97
CA VAL A 163 8.13 -3.68 5.75
C VAL A 163 6.88 -4.56 5.88
N PRO A 164 6.70 -5.25 7.02
CA PRO A 164 5.51 -6.08 7.27
C PRO A 164 4.19 -5.32 7.19
N ILE A 165 3.12 -6.04 6.85
CA ILE A 165 1.75 -5.51 6.82
C ILE A 165 0.99 -5.87 8.11
N PRO A 166 0.54 -4.88 8.93
CA PRO A 166 -0.24 -5.08 10.15
C PRO A 166 -1.43 -6.02 10.00
N ASP A 167 -2.37 -5.63 9.15
CA ASP A 167 -3.52 -6.43 8.73
C ASP A 167 -3.75 -6.16 7.25
N SER A 168 -3.39 -7.13 6.42
CA SER A 168 -3.47 -6.99 4.97
C SER A 168 -4.92 -6.87 4.48
N SER A 169 -5.88 -7.41 5.22
CA SER A 169 -7.30 -7.36 4.84
C SER A 169 -7.85 -5.93 4.74
N LYS A 170 -7.15 -4.94 5.33
CA LYS A 170 -7.49 -3.52 5.20
C LYS A 170 -7.06 -2.91 3.85
N LEU A 171 -6.08 -3.50 3.16
CA LEU A 171 -5.49 -2.96 1.93
C LEU A 171 -6.19 -3.44 0.65
N ILE A 172 -7.52 -3.32 0.58
CA ILE A 172 -8.31 -3.79 -0.57
C ILE A 172 -8.42 -2.78 -1.72
N ALA A 173 -8.05 -1.52 -1.47
CA ALA A 173 -8.16 -0.42 -2.42
C ALA A 173 -7.10 0.67 -2.16
N GLU A 174 -5.84 0.34 -2.35
CA GLU A 174 -4.71 1.22 -2.05
C GLU A 174 -4.10 1.88 -3.29
N ARG A 175 -3.65 3.13 -3.16
CA ARG A 175 -2.94 3.86 -4.23
C ARG A 175 -1.52 4.23 -3.84
N GLY A 176 -1.24 4.46 -2.56
CA GLY A 176 0.07 4.79 -2.02
C GLY A 176 0.95 3.55 -1.91
N LEU A 177 1.75 3.28 -2.95
CA LEU A 177 2.43 1.99 -3.08
C LEU A 177 3.79 1.93 -2.38
N PHE A 178 4.54 3.02 -2.43
CA PHE A 178 5.87 3.12 -1.84
C PHE A 178 6.16 4.56 -1.45
N MET A 179 6.21 4.81 -0.15
CA MET A 179 6.54 6.08 0.46
C MET A 179 7.98 6.05 0.97
N PHE A 180 8.70 7.14 0.83
CA PHE A 180 9.97 7.35 1.53
C PHE A 180 10.15 8.82 1.91
N ALA A 181 10.97 9.07 2.93
CA ALA A 181 11.48 10.40 3.25
C ALA A 181 12.88 10.29 3.86
N GLU A 182 13.79 11.15 3.40
CA GLU A 182 15.17 11.17 3.87
C GLU A 182 15.76 12.58 3.91
N GLY A 183 16.36 12.92 5.06
CA GLY A 183 17.15 14.13 5.28
C GLY A 183 18.65 13.90 5.09
N TRP A 184 19.45 14.97 5.16
CA TRP A 184 20.90 14.83 4.99
C TRP A 184 21.59 14.21 6.22
N GLU A 185 22.57 13.36 5.96
CA GLU A 185 23.54 12.89 6.97
C GLU A 185 24.74 13.83 7.12
N SER A 186 25.06 14.55 6.04
CA SER A 186 26.21 15.45 5.97
C SER A 186 25.86 16.71 5.18
N SER A 187 26.67 17.76 5.31
CA SER A 187 26.40 19.03 4.63
C SER A 187 26.38 18.93 3.10
N ALA A 188 26.97 17.88 2.52
CA ALA A 188 27.01 17.67 1.07
C ALA A 188 25.75 17.01 0.50
N GLY A 189 24.88 16.42 1.35
CA GLY A 189 23.81 15.54 0.88
C GLY A 189 24.34 14.20 0.42
N HIS A 190 23.47 13.35 -0.14
CA HIS A 190 23.84 12.01 -0.60
C HIS A 190 22.82 11.44 -1.58
N LYS A 191 23.06 10.21 -2.02
CA LYS A 191 22.13 9.47 -2.87
C LYS A 191 21.71 8.17 -2.20
N ILE A 192 20.45 7.82 -2.36
CA ILE A 192 19.94 6.48 -2.02
C ILE A 192 19.35 5.86 -3.27
N TRP A 193 19.36 4.54 -3.35
CA TRP A 193 18.77 3.80 -4.46
C TRP A 193 17.79 2.75 -3.95
N PHE A 194 16.72 2.55 -4.70
CA PHE A 194 15.72 1.52 -4.48
C PHE A 194 15.55 0.67 -5.73
N ASP A 195 15.39 -0.63 -5.56
CA ASP A 195 15.20 -1.58 -6.65
C ASP A 195 14.25 -2.72 -6.26
N SER A 196 13.65 -3.38 -7.26
CA SER A 196 12.72 -4.51 -7.10
C SER A 196 11.62 -4.27 -6.05
N ILE A 197 10.95 -3.12 -6.10
CA ILE A 197 9.93 -2.73 -5.12
C ILE A 197 8.63 -3.49 -5.40
N ARG A 198 8.20 -4.33 -4.46
CA ARG A 198 6.97 -5.13 -4.59
C ARG A 198 6.32 -5.54 -3.29
N PHE A 199 5.02 -5.76 -3.33
CA PHE A 199 4.28 -6.50 -2.31
C PHE A 199 4.53 -8.01 -2.47
N ALA A 200 4.78 -8.71 -1.37
CA ALA A 200 5.18 -10.11 -1.36
C ALA A 200 4.60 -10.87 -0.17
N ASN A 201 4.61 -12.20 -0.28
CA ASN A 201 4.37 -13.11 0.83
C ASN A 201 5.67 -13.73 1.28
N LEU A 202 6.06 -13.44 2.51
CA LEU A 202 7.24 -14.01 3.15
C LEU A 202 6.83 -15.02 4.22
N GLY A 203 7.49 -16.17 4.26
CA GLY A 203 7.19 -17.24 5.24
C GLY A 203 7.83 -17.05 6.61
N ASN A 204 8.65 -16.01 6.79
CA ASN A 204 9.48 -15.78 7.97
C ASN A 204 9.04 -14.57 8.82
N ILE A 205 7.92 -13.93 8.49
CA ILE A 205 7.33 -12.86 9.32
C ILE A 205 6.45 -13.50 10.38
N THR A 206 6.84 -13.41 11.65
CA THR A 206 6.15 -14.09 12.74
C THR A 206 6.00 -13.22 13.98
N ASN A 207 5.30 -13.74 14.99
CA ASN A 207 5.15 -13.13 16.31
C ASN A 207 4.71 -11.65 16.27
N PRO A 208 3.55 -11.32 15.66
CA PRO A 208 3.03 -9.95 15.66
C PRO A 208 2.75 -9.49 17.09
N ARG A 209 3.29 -8.34 17.46
CA ARG A 209 3.14 -7.71 18.78
C ARG A 209 2.59 -6.30 18.60
N PRO A 210 1.26 -6.15 18.49
CA PRO A 210 0.62 -4.85 18.36
C PRO A 210 0.79 -4.05 19.65
N SER A 211 0.93 -2.73 19.52
CA SER A 211 1.14 -1.80 20.62
C SER A 211 0.53 -0.44 20.30
N MET A 212 -0.04 0.19 21.32
CA MET A 212 -0.41 1.60 21.31
C MET A 212 -0.10 2.24 22.68
N PRO A 213 0.12 3.56 22.74
CA PRO A 213 0.45 4.23 24.00
C PRO A 213 -0.69 4.17 25.01
N THR A 214 -0.37 3.88 26.26
CA THR A 214 -1.30 4.05 27.39
C THR A 214 -1.28 5.51 27.82
N VAL A 215 -2.41 6.21 27.67
CA VAL A 215 -2.56 7.62 28.04
C VAL A 215 -3.92 7.88 28.69
N ASP A 216 -3.93 8.63 29.78
CA ASP A 216 -5.17 9.16 30.37
C ASP A 216 -5.49 10.49 29.68
N LYS A 217 -6.75 10.64 29.26
CA LYS A 217 -7.25 11.83 28.56
C LYS A 217 -8.66 12.17 29.02
N GLU A 218 -8.95 13.46 29.09
CA GLU A 218 -10.29 13.98 29.35
C GLU A 218 -10.84 14.64 28.09
N TYR A 219 -12.10 14.34 27.77
CA TYR A 219 -12.79 14.86 26.60
C TYR A 219 -14.22 15.23 26.96
N PHE A 220 -14.78 16.18 26.21
CA PHE A 220 -16.21 16.47 26.27
C PHE A 220 -17.02 15.42 25.50
N VAL A 221 -18.24 15.14 25.97
CA VAL A 221 -19.21 14.36 25.19
C VAL A 221 -19.43 15.03 23.83
N GLY A 222 -19.42 14.23 22.78
CA GLY A 222 -19.45 14.66 21.37
C GLY A 222 -18.07 14.83 20.74
N ALA A 223 -16.97 14.67 21.48
CA ALA A 223 -15.63 14.71 20.91
C ALA A 223 -15.36 13.49 20.00
N SER A 224 -14.62 13.73 18.91
CA SER A 224 -13.98 12.69 18.10
C SER A 224 -12.47 12.83 18.26
N VAL A 225 -11.81 11.73 18.59
CA VAL A 225 -10.41 11.69 18.98
C VAL A 225 -9.66 10.71 18.10
N SER A 226 -8.66 11.20 17.38
CA SER A 226 -7.75 10.35 16.61
C SER A 226 -6.78 9.63 17.54
N LEU A 227 -6.65 8.32 17.35
CA LEU A 227 -5.61 7.52 17.99
C LEU A 227 -4.28 7.71 17.25
N ALA A 228 -3.19 7.73 17.99
CA ALA A 228 -1.84 7.94 17.46
C ALA A 228 -0.82 7.05 18.17
N GLY A 229 0.33 6.83 17.53
CA GLY A 229 1.43 6.03 18.07
C GLY A 229 1.20 4.51 18.00
N THR A 230 0.26 4.06 17.18
CA THR A 230 0.03 2.63 16.91
C THR A 230 1.20 2.04 16.13
N SER A 231 1.63 0.86 16.54
CA SER A 231 2.72 0.13 15.91
C SER A 231 2.56 -1.38 16.11
N THR A 232 3.18 -2.17 15.24
CA THR A 232 3.27 -3.62 15.42
C THR A 232 4.72 -4.06 15.20
N THR A 233 5.27 -4.80 16.16
CA THR A 233 6.60 -5.41 16.05
C THR A 233 6.48 -6.87 15.64
N TYR A 234 7.32 -7.28 14.69
CA TYR A 234 7.42 -8.63 14.16
C TYR A 234 8.77 -9.22 14.46
N ASP A 235 8.84 -10.54 14.53
CA ASP A 235 10.09 -11.27 14.38
C ASP A 235 10.29 -11.62 12.89
N ILE A 236 11.45 -11.24 12.34
CA ILE A 236 11.89 -11.64 11.00
C ILE A 236 13.29 -12.22 11.15
N ASP A 237 13.42 -13.53 10.94
CA ASP A 237 14.67 -14.28 11.10
C ASP A 237 15.36 -14.06 12.47
N GLY A 238 14.58 -13.92 13.55
CA GLY A 238 15.09 -13.70 14.89
C GLY A 238 15.44 -12.25 15.23
N ALA A 239 15.15 -11.30 14.32
CA ALA A 239 15.32 -9.88 14.55
C ALA A 239 13.97 -9.16 14.66
N ASP A 240 13.88 -8.22 15.61
CA ASP A 240 12.70 -7.40 15.80
C ASP A 240 12.60 -6.31 14.74
N VAL A 241 11.48 -6.29 14.01
CA VAL A 241 11.14 -5.27 13.01
C VAL A 241 9.83 -4.62 13.39
N THR A 242 9.90 -3.33 13.75
CA THR A 242 8.72 -2.53 14.11
C THR A 242 8.21 -1.73 12.91
N VAL A 243 6.90 -1.80 12.69
CA VAL A 243 6.16 -0.99 11.73
C VAL A 243 5.28 -0.01 12.50
N ASN A 244 5.49 1.28 12.29
CA ASN A 244 4.56 2.33 12.73
C ASN A 244 3.43 2.41 11.72
N HIS A 245 2.19 2.53 12.18
CA HIS A 245 1.04 2.57 11.28
C HIS A 245 -0.09 3.42 11.83
N MET A 246 -1.02 3.80 10.97
CA MET A 246 -2.28 4.43 11.36
C MET A 246 -3.19 3.47 12.16
N PRO A 247 -4.10 3.98 13.00
CA PRO A 247 -4.92 3.16 13.88
C PRO A 247 -5.91 2.24 13.16
N GLY A 248 -6.21 2.48 11.88
CA GLY A 248 -7.17 1.70 11.11
C GLY A 248 -6.82 0.21 10.94
N TYR A 249 -5.59 -0.21 11.26
CA TYR A 249 -5.19 -1.62 11.25
C TYR A 249 -5.62 -2.40 12.51
N PHE A 250 -5.99 -1.72 13.59
CA PHE A 250 -6.41 -2.39 14.82
C PHE A 250 -7.92 -2.48 14.92
N ASP A 251 -8.37 -3.57 15.51
CA ASP A 251 -9.70 -3.67 16.07
C ASP A 251 -9.62 -3.29 17.55
N TYR A 252 -10.56 -2.45 18.00
CA TYR A 252 -10.56 -1.89 19.35
C TYR A 252 -11.71 -2.43 20.18
N SER A 253 -11.47 -2.54 21.48
CA SER A 253 -12.46 -2.85 22.49
C SER A 253 -12.64 -1.68 23.44
N VAL A 254 -13.88 -1.44 23.86
CA VAL A 254 -14.22 -0.38 24.82
C VAL A 254 -14.85 -1.01 26.05
N SER A 255 -14.30 -0.72 27.25
CA SER A 255 -14.78 -1.34 28.49
C SER A 255 -16.19 -0.91 28.88
N ASP A 256 -16.58 0.32 28.55
CA ASP A 256 -17.94 0.85 28.70
C ASP A 256 -18.42 1.54 27.41
N PRO A 257 -19.16 0.80 26.55
CA PRO A 257 -19.72 1.34 25.31
C PRO A 257 -20.78 2.43 25.50
N SER A 258 -21.23 2.72 26.74
CA SER A 258 -22.12 3.87 26.98
C SER A 258 -21.36 5.19 27.09
N VAL A 259 -20.04 5.14 27.27
CA VAL A 259 -19.15 6.31 27.39
C VAL A 259 -18.47 6.63 26.06
N ALA A 260 -17.97 5.62 25.36
CA ALA A 260 -17.31 5.79 24.07
C ALA A 260 -17.53 4.62 23.11
N GLU A 261 -17.34 4.86 21.83
CA GLU A 261 -17.26 3.84 20.78
C GLU A 261 -16.04 4.11 19.89
N VAL A 262 -15.58 3.09 19.17
CA VAL A 262 -14.51 3.24 18.17
C VAL A 262 -15.07 2.92 16.80
N THR A 263 -14.94 3.84 15.86
CA THR A 263 -15.37 3.66 14.46
C THR A 263 -14.34 4.33 13.56
N ASP A 264 -14.02 3.72 12.43
CA ASP A 264 -13.03 4.21 11.47
C ASP A 264 -11.66 4.58 12.09
N GLY A 265 -11.23 3.84 13.12
CA GLY A 265 -9.97 4.08 13.84
C GLY A 265 -9.95 5.32 14.73
N ALA A 266 -11.11 5.94 14.98
CA ALA A 266 -11.26 7.09 15.88
C ALA A 266 -12.18 6.76 17.07
N VAL A 267 -11.88 7.36 18.22
CA VAL A 267 -12.73 7.24 19.42
C VAL A 267 -13.78 8.34 19.40
N HIS A 268 -15.04 7.97 19.55
CA HIS A 268 -16.17 8.89 19.68
C HIS A 268 -16.68 8.86 21.12
N VAL A 269 -16.67 10.00 21.80
CA VAL A 269 -17.14 10.13 23.18
C VAL A 269 -18.63 10.42 23.17
N ILE A 270 -19.46 9.49 23.62
CA ILE A 270 -20.92 9.54 23.46
C ILE A 270 -21.68 9.66 24.80
N GLY A 271 -21.01 9.47 25.93
CA GLY A 271 -21.62 9.58 27.26
C GLY A 271 -20.66 10.05 28.34
N VAL A 272 -21.21 10.34 29.52
CA VAL A 272 -20.44 10.71 30.71
C VAL A 272 -19.95 9.46 31.42
N GLY A 273 -18.70 9.46 31.89
CA GLY A 273 -18.13 8.35 32.63
C GLY A 273 -16.63 8.18 32.35
N GLU A 274 -16.11 7.03 32.75
CA GLU A 274 -14.73 6.60 32.50
C GLU A 274 -14.78 5.28 31.72
N THR A 275 -13.95 5.15 30.69
CA THR A 275 -13.82 3.91 29.91
C THR A 275 -12.39 3.75 29.41
N THR A 276 -11.97 2.51 29.23
CA THR A 276 -10.69 2.15 28.61
C THR A 276 -10.94 1.70 27.17
N VAL A 277 -10.11 2.19 26.26
CA VAL A 277 -10.00 1.67 24.88
C VAL A 277 -8.75 0.81 24.81
N THR A 278 -8.88 -0.44 24.36
CA THR A 278 -7.77 -1.40 24.18
C THR A 278 -7.77 -1.94 22.76
#